data_AF-A0A6P3XTG9-F1
#
_entry.id   AF-A0A6P3XTG9-F1
#
_cell.length_a   1.000
_cell.length_b   1.000
_cell.length_c   1.000
_cell.angle_alpha   90.00
_cell.angle_beta   90.00
_cell.angle_gamma   90.00
#
_symmetry.space_group_name_H-M   'P 1'
#
loop_
_entity.id
_entity.type
_entity.pdbx_description
1 polymer ?
#
loop_
_entity_poly.entity_id
_entity_poly.type
_entity_poly.pdbx_seq_one_letter_code
_entity_poly.pdbx_strand_id
1 'polypeptide(L)'
;MTAQMDETQKIRDRKMRGMRSSNRTEDGNSRTERAKNIIEDLERHGPAGLIHIAVLSNIIGKSIKIHNADKSSDSIIGKETTGPMIIVEYHANNLEGTGGFRIVKEWTSIPYLTKFSVNPCLGHWTLQAGKDPDNTDIDLNSCLFSVIGSQTGLNPSELRKWTILRLKGNLRQLADQLDKILQLEGTKKGVLMIGGARYSGTSANDAGIVLDKSQNARCYAHRALGHPRGHASDPSATGSTDNVENYSLSTGSAKTGFLSRADQNLVTHSVLRSDNAYSAMQRLNGGSTNEVVEVWPSMLRYNGRNWPRARWYARGYPSGPEQDIRQVLMVLRHHDADYRNQDADVFIHTCYPKV
;
A
#
# COMPACT_ATOMS: atom_id res chain seq x y z
N MET A 1 -25.36 -59.30 0.97
CA MET A 1 -25.55 -57.84 0.80
C MET A 1 -24.88 -56.98 1.88
N THR A 2 -24.49 -57.52 3.03
CA THR A 2 -23.86 -56.75 4.14
C THR A 2 -22.37 -56.41 3.92
N ALA A 3 -21.60 -57.25 3.22
CA ALA A 3 -20.17 -56.99 2.98
C ALA A 3 -19.91 -55.80 2.03
N GLN A 4 -20.79 -55.57 1.06
CA GLN A 4 -20.66 -54.50 0.06
C GLN A 4 -20.93 -53.11 0.66
N MET A 5 -21.72 -53.05 1.73
CA MET A 5 -22.02 -51.82 2.47
C MET A 5 -20.82 -51.34 3.32
N ASP A 6 -20.04 -52.27 3.85
CA ASP A 6 -18.87 -51.98 4.70
C ASP A 6 -17.68 -51.41 3.90
N GLU A 7 -17.48 -51.89 2.67
CA GLU A 7 -16.40 -51.44 1.79
C GLU A 7 -16.67 -50.02 1.23
N THR A 8 -17.93 -49.71 0.96
CA THR A 8 -18.38 -48.38 0.53
C THR A 8 -18.17 -47.32 1.62
N GLN A 9 -18.37 -47.70 2.89
CA GLN A 9 -18.14 -46.83 4.05
C GLN A 9 -16.64 -46.52 4.23
N LYS A 10 -15.77 -47.54 4.10
CA LYS A 10 -14.31 -47.39 4.19
C LYS A 10 -13.73 -46.48 3.11
N ILE A 11 -14.24 -46.55 1.87
CA ILE A 11 -13.83 -45.68 0.77
C ILE A 11 -14.24 -44.23 1.03
N ARG A 12 -15.45 -44.00 1.55
CA ARG A 12 -15.93 -42.66 1.95
C ARG A 12 -15.05 -42.06 3.05
N ASP A 13 -14.73 -42.82 4.08
CA ASP A 13 -13.91 -42.35 5.19
C ASP A 13 -12.47 -42.03 4.74
N ARG A 14 -11.90 -42.83 3.85
CA ARG A 14 -10.57 -42.58 3.28
C ARG A 14 -10.56 -41.30 2.43
N LYS A 15 -11.61 -41.07 1.63
CA LYS A 15 -11.78 -39.85 0.82
C LYS A 15 -11.98 -38.62 1.70
N MET A 16 -12.79 -38.72 2.77
CA MET A 16 -13.01 -37.64 3.73
C MET A 16 -11.73 -37.29 4.52
N ARG A 17 -10.88 -38.27 4.86
CA ARG A 17 -9.56 -38.02 5.47
C ARG A 17 -8.59 -37.35 4.49
N GLY A 18 -8.59 -37.75 3.23
CA GLY A 18 -7.78 -37.13 2.17
C GLY A 18 -8.12 -35.66 1.96
N MET A 19 -9.42 -35.32 1.85
CA MET A 19 -9.89 -33.94 1.65
C MET A 19 -9.63 -33.04 2.87
N ARG A 20 -9.66 -33.59 4.10
CA ARG A 20 -9.29 -32.84 5.31
C ARG A 20 -7.77 -32.59 5.41
N SER A 21 -6.96 -33.43 4.79
CA SER A 21 -5.50 -33.28 4.76
C SER A 21 -5.04 -32.26 3.71
N SER A 22 -5.68 -32.20 2.54
CA SER A 22 -5.32 -31.27 1.47
C SER A 22 -5.62 -29.81 1.82
N ASN A 23 -6.75 -29.56 2.48
CA ASN A 23 -7.13 -28.19 2.89
C ASN A 23 -6.22 -27.61 3.98
N ARG A 24 -5.57 -28.47 4.81
CA ARG A 24 -4.60 -28.02 5.82
C ARG A 24 -3.26 -27.61 5.23
N THR A 25 -2.84 -28.26 4.14
CA THR A 25 -1.56 -27.98 3.48
C THR A 25 -1.59 -26.71 2.62
N GLU A 26 -2.72 -26.39 1.99
CA GLU A 26 -2.86 -25.14 1.22
C GLU A 26 -2.89 -23.90 2.12
N ASP A 27 -3.60 -23.95 3.25
CA ASP A 27 -3.67 -22.87 4.24
C ASP A 27 -2.31 -22.65 4.94
N GLY A 28 -1.59 -23.72 5.30
CA GLY A 28 -0.26 -23.63 5.92
C GLY A 28 0.81 -23.03 5.00
N ASN A 29 0.75 -23.32 3.70
CA ASN A 29 1.66 -22.73 2.71
C ASN A 29 1.41 -21.23 2.54
N SER A 30 0.14 -20.81 2.47
CA SER A 30 -0.24 -19.40 2.37
C SER A 30 0.24 -18.58 3.59
N ARG A 31 0.08 -19.10 4.81
CA ARG A 31 0.53 -18.42 6.05
C ARG A 31 2.04 -18.28 6.13
N THR A 32 2.75 -19.33 5.75
CA THR A 32 4.22 -19.31 5.74
C THR A 32 4.74 -18.29 4.74
N GLU A 33 4.11 -18.20 3.56
CA GLU A 33 4.47 -17.22 2.54
C GLU A 33 4.21 -15.79 3.00
N ARG A 34 3.07 -15.56 3.66
CA ARG A 34 2.76 -14.24 4.25
C ARG A 34 3.77 -13.83 5.32
N ALA A 35 4.17 -14.77 6.17
CA ALA A 35 5.21 -14.53 7.17
C ALA A 35 6.56 -14.18 6.53
N LYS A 36 6.92 -14.80 5.40
CA LYS A 36 8.12 -14.42 4.63
C LYS A 36 8.00 -13.02 4.05
N ASN A 37 6.85 -12.67 3.47
CA ASN A 37 6.64 -11.34 2.88
C ASN A 37 6.81 -10.22 3.91
N ILE A 38 6.33 -10.40 5.14
CA ILE A 38 6.55 -9.44 6.23
C ILE A 38 8.04 -9.27 6.54
N ILE A 39 8.80 -10.37 6.55
CA ILE A 39 10.23 -10.35 6.80
C ILE A 39 10.96 -9.66 5.64
N GLU A 40 10.65 -10.01 4.40
CA GLU A 40 11.26 -9.42 3.21
C GLU A 40 10.97 -7.93 3.10
N ASP A 41 9.76 -7.50 3.45
CA ASP A 41 9.40 -6.09 3.49
C ASP A 41 10.29 -5.34 4.49
N LEU A 42 10.46 -5.87 5.71
CA LEU A 42 11.34 -5.27 6.70
C LEU A 42 12.82 -5.27 6.26
N GLU A 43 13.28 -6.31 5.56
CA GLU A 43 14.64 -6.36 4.95
C GLU A 43 14.85 -5.28 3.88
N ARG A 44 13.79 -4.94 3.14
CA ARG A 44 13.80 -3.91 2.09
C ARG A 44 13.40 -2.54 2.60
N HIS A 45 13.47 -2.33 3.90
CA HIS A 45 13.12 -1.07 4.56
C HIS A 45 11.66 -0.67 4.49
N GLY A 46 10.77 -1.65 4.50
CA GLY A 46 9.33 -1.47 4.73
C GLY A 46 8.99 -0.98 6.14
N PRO A 47 7.73 -0.56 6.36
CA PRO A 47 7.24 -0.08 7.65
C PRO A 47 7.32 -1.12 8.76
N ALA A 48 7.62 -0.66 9.98
CA ALA A 48 7.53 -1.49 11.16
C ALA A 48 6.19 -1.25 11.92
N GLY A 49 5.34 -2.28 11.99
CA GLY A 49 4.11 -2.32 12.81
C GLY A 49 4.19 -3.18 14.08
N LEU A 50 3.02 -3.54 14.64
CA LEU A 50 2.86 -4.22 15.94
C LEU A 50 3.57 -5.58 16.05
N ILE A 51 3.60 -6.36 14.95
CA ILE A 51 4.34 -7.63 14.89
C ILE A 51 5.81 -7.42 15.27
N HIS A 52 6.42 -6.35 14.77
CA HIS A 52 7.81 -6.03 15.03
C HIS A 52 8.01 -5.56 16.48
N ILE A 53 7.07 -4.78 17.03
CA ILE A 53 7.10 -4.37 18.45
C ILE A 53 7.06 -5.58 19.38
N ALA A 54 6.22 -6.58 19.09
CA ALA A 54 6.17 -7.80 19.88
C ALA A 54 7.50 -8.56 19.88
N VAL A 55 8.17 -8.62 18.73
CA VAL A 55 9.50 -9.23 18.61
C VAL A 55 10.57 -8.40 19.31
N LEU A 56 10.54 -7.08 19.17
CA LEU A 56 11.47 -6.16 19.82
C LEU A 56 11.37 -6.23 21.34
N SER A 57 10.15 -6.29 21.89
CA SER A 57 9.94 -6.48 23.32
C SER A 57 10.60 -7.78 23.82
N ASN A 58 10.53 -8.86 23.04
CA ASN A 58 11.21 -10.12 23.35
C ASN A 58 12.74 -10.00 23.30
N ILE A 59 13.27 -9.34 22.26
CA ILE A 59 14.72 -9.14 22.07
C ILE A 59 15.31 -8.29 23.20
N ILE A 60 14.63 -7.20 23.56
CA ILE A 60 15.11 -6.24 24.56
C ILE A 60 14.86 -6.74 25.99
N GLY A 61 13.90 -7.65 26.17
CA GLY A 61 13.50 -8.15 27.48
C GLY A 61 12.75 -7.11 28.31
N LYS A 62 12.07 -6.16 27.66
CA LYS A 62 11.27 -5.10 28.30
C LYS A 62 9.88 -5.00 27.67
N SER A 63 8.89 -4.64 28.47
CA SER A 63 7.59 -4.23 27.93
C SER A 63 7.68 -2.91 27.19
N ILE A 64 6.91 -2.80 26.11
CA ILE A 64 6.77 -1.61 25.27
C ILE A 64 5.33 -1.14 25.40
N LYS A 65 5.16 0.08 25.91
CA LYS A 65 3.89 0.78 25.99
C LYS A 65 3.72 1.63 24.75
N ILE A 66 2.62 1.42 24.04
CA ILE A 66 2.22 2.18 22.86
C ILE A 66 1.14 3.17 23.29
N HIS A 67 1.44 4.46 23.15
CA HIS A 67 0.45 5.52 23.20
C HIS A 67 -0.05 5.79 21.78
N ASN A 68 -1.35 5.91 21.61
CA ASN A 68 -1.89 6.40 20.35
C ASN A 68 -2.14 7.91 20.48
N ALA A 69 -1.62 8.68 19.53
CA ALA A 69 -1.74 10.14 19.56
C ALA A 69 -3.21 10.62 19.51
N ASP A 70 -4.12 9.79 18.99
CA ASP A 70 -5.56 10.02 18.95
C ASP A 70 -6.28 9.80 20.30
N LYS A 71 -5.51 9.52 21.38
CA LYS A 71 -5.99 9.20 22.73
C LYS A 71 -6.83 7.93 22.82
N SER A 72 -6.79 7.07 21.80
CA SER A 72 -7.31 5.70 21.92
C SER A 72 -6.49 4.92 22.96
N SER A 73 -7.09 3.87 23.52
CA SER A 73 -6.53 3.15 24.67
C SER A 73 -5.08 2.69 24.44
N ASP A 74 -4.22 3.03 25.40
CA ASP A 74 -2.83 2.58 25.44
C ASP A 74 -2.76 1.04 25.33
N SER A 75 -1.76 0.56 24.62
CA SER A 75 -1.50 -0.87 24.48
C SER A 75 -0.14 -1.22 25.06
N ILE A 76 -0.07 -2.25 25.89
CA ILE A 76 1.20 -2.76 26.42
C ILE A 76 1.50 -4.08 25.73
N ILE A 77 2.70 -4.18 25.15
CA ILE A 77 3.20 -5.38 24.49
C ILE A 77 4.44 -5.86 25.22
N GLY A 78 4.49 -7.16 25.54
CA GLY A 78 5.57 -7.77 26.28
C GLY A 78 5.12 -8.34 27.63
N LYS A 79 6.06 -8.99 28.32
CA LYS A 79 5.82 -9.45 29.70
C LYS A 79 5.91 -8.26 30.65
N GLU A 80 5.11 -8.27 31.71
CA GLU A 80 5.33 -7.34 32.82
C GLU A 80 6.71 -7.62 33.42
N THR A 81 7.57 -6.61 33.35
CA THR A 81 8.94 -6.67 33.85
C THR A 81 9.11 -5.56 34.87
N THR A 82 9.76 -5.87 35.98
CA THR A 82 10.21 -4.87 36.95
C THR A 82 11.29 -4.00 36.32
N GLY A 83 10.95 -2.76 35.95
CA GLY A 83 11.87 -1.80 35.34
C GLY A 83 11.16 -0.72 34.51
N PRO A 84 11.89 0.30 34.02
CA PRO A 84 11.31 1.34 33.18
C PRO A 84 10.84 0.75 31.84
N MET A 85 9.57 1.01 31.51
CA MET A 85 8.97 0.61 30.24
C MET A 85 9.50 1.48 29.11
N ILE A 86 9.56 0.92 27.91
CA ILE A 86 9.83 1.69 26.68
C ILE A 86 8.49 2.28 26.24
N ILE A 87 8.44 3.59 26.01
CA ILE A 87 7.22 4.29 25.61
C ILE A 87 7.40 4.75 24.17
N VAL A 88 6.52 4.28 23.30
CA VAL A 88 6.45 4.73 21.91
C VAL A 88 5.10 5.39 21.68
N GLU A 89 5.08 6.46 20.91
CA GLU A 89 3.84 7.10 20.49
C GLU A 89 3.63 6.85 19.00
N TYR A 90 2.44 6.37 18.65
CA TYR A 90 2.04 6.15 17.28
C TYR A 90 1.13 7.30 16.82
N HIS A 91 1.60 7.99 15.79
CA HIS A 91 0.81 8.98 15.08
C HIS A 91 0.20 8.30 13.86
N ALA A 92 -1.05 7.83 14.02
CA ALA A 92 -1.89 7.53 12.88
C ALA A 92 -2.07 8.80 12.06
N ASN A 93 -2.06 8.68 10.73
CA ASN A 93 -2.38 9.78 9.84
C ASN A 93 -3.87 10.10 9.95
N ASN A 94 -4.28 10.79 11.00
CA ASN A 94 -5.63 11.33 11.11
C ASN A 94 -5.76 12.49 10.13
N LEU A 95 -6.47 12.26 9.03
CA LEU A 95 -7.17 13.30 8.28
C LEU A 95 -8.27 13.89 9.19
N GLU A 96 -7.90 14.73 10.14
CA GLU A 96 -8.78 15.85 10.50
C GLU A 96 -8.54 16.95 9.47
N GLY A 97 -9.40 16.98 8.44
CA GLY A 97 -9.22 17.96 7.38
C GLY A 97 -10.21 17.89 6.24
N THR A 98 -11.51 17.80 6.51
CA THR A 98 -12.55 18.55 5.76
C THR A 98 -13.91 18.36 6.43
N GLY A 99 -14.19 19.23 7.40
CA GLY A 99 -15.49 19.30 8.06
C GLY A 99 -15.55 20.35 9.16
N GLY A 100 -15.12 21.59 8.89
CA GLY A 100 -15.30 22.70 9.84
C GLY A 100 -14.34 23.87 9.62
N PHE A 101 -14.81 24.89 8.90
CA PHE A 101 -14.10 26.17 8.70
C PHE A 101 -14.45 27.16 9.82
N ARG A 102 -13.46 27.77 10.49
CA ARG A 102 -13.39 29.23 10.76
C ARG A 102 -12.10 29.69 11.47
N ILE A 103 -11.29 30.40 10.68
CA ILE A 103 -10.33 31.53 10.90
C ILE A 103 -10.55 32.25 12.27
N VAL A 104 -9.55 32.72 13.05
CA VAL A 104 -8.66 33.90 12.81
C VAL A 104 -7.52 34.04 13.87
N LYS A 105 -6.31 34.44 13.37
CA LYS A 105 -5.13 35.14 13.99
C LYS A 105 -4.25 34.37 14.99
N GLU A 106 -2.91 34.47 15.01
CA GLU A 106 -1.97 35.51 14.55
C GLU A 106 -0.53 34.91 14.41
N TRP A 107 0.34 35.58 13.66
CA TRP A 107 1.70 35.17 13.27
C TRP A 107 2.78 35.39 14.35
N THR A 108 3.86 34.57 14.35
CA THR A 108 5.27 35.04 14.35
C THR A 108 6.28 33.94 13.95
N SER A 109 6.79 34.05 12.72
CA SER A 109 8.18 34.00 12.24
C SER A 109 9.30 33.28 13.03
N ILE A 110 9.95 32.25 12.44
CA ILE A 110 11.43 32.06 12.33
C ILE A 110 11.75 31.16 11.10
N PRO A 111 12.65 31.56 10.17
CA PRO A 111 13.15 30.71 9.08
C PRO A 111 14.53 30.09 9.39
N TYR A 112 14.80 28.94 8.77
CA TYR A 112 16.05 28.15 8.73
C TYR A 112 16.34 27.20 9.91
N LEU A 113 15.85 25.96 9.78
CA LEU A 113 16.69 24.77 9.95
C LEU A 113 16.31 23.72 8.91
N THR A 114 17.35 23.25 8.25
CA THR A 114 17.42 22.43 7.05
C THR A 114 17.06 20.97 7.28
N LYS A 115 16.42 20.40 6.25
CA LYS A 115 16.66 19.04 5.72
C LYS A 115 16.63 17.89 6.73
N PHE A 116 15.45 17.30 6.93
CA PHE A 116 15.22 15.85 6.83
C PHE A 116 13.75 15.66 6.48
N SER A 117 13.44 15.50 5.19
CA SER A 117 12.09 15.15 4.76
C SER A 117 11.90 13.66 5.00
N VAL A 118 11.47 13.29 6.21
CA VAL A 118 11.00 11.94 6.50
C VAL A 118 9.69 11.74 5.72
N ASN A 119 9.63 10.65 4.97
CA ASN A 119 8.60 10.36 3.97
C ASN A 119 7.18 10.36 4.61
N PRO A 120 6.17 11.14 4.14
CA PRO A 120 4.99 11.47 4.95
C PRO A 120 3.86 10.42 5.02
N CYS A 121 4.07 9.19 4.54
CA CYS A 121 2.92 8.33 4.12
C CYS A 121 2.77 6.98 4.82
N LEU A 122 3.46 6.78 5.93
CA LEU A 122 3.24 5.69 6.88
C LEU A 122 3.07 6.35 8.25
N GLY A 123 2.16 5.86 9.11
CA GLY A 123 2.03 6.43 10.47
C GLY A 123 3.41 6.48 11.15
N HIS A 124 3.68 7.57 11.88
CA HIS A 124 5.01 7.86 12.39
C HIS A 124 5.14 7.41 13.83
N TRP A 125 6.30 6.85 14.19
CA TRP A 125 6.63 6.47 15.55
C TRP A 125 7.52 7.54 16.16
N THR A 126 7.12 8.08 17.31
CA THR A 126 7.87 9.11 18.04
C THR A 126 8.08 8.70 19.49
N LEU A 127 8.91 9.48 20.20
CA LEU A 127 8.85 9.57 21.65
C LEU A 127 7.54 10.23 22.06
N GLN A 128 7.21 10.13 23.35
CA GLN A 128 6.03 10.76 23.91
C GLN A 128 5.99 12.27 23.63
N ALA A 129 4.78 12.78 23.38
CA ALA A 129 4.47 14.13 22.94
C ALA A 129 4.99 14.46 21.53
N GLY A 130 5.07 13.46 20.63
CA GLY A 130 5.44 13.66 19.24
C GLY A 130 6.91 14.06 19.00
N LYS A 131 7.81 13.83 19.96
CA LYS A 131 9.23 14.21 19.84
C LYS A 131 10.03 13.17 19.05
N ASP A 132 10.81 13.62 18.06
CA ASP A 132 11.78 12.76 17.37
C ASP A 132 13.06 12.55 18.21
N PRO A 133 13.70 11.37 18.14
CA PRO A 133 14.96 11.13 18.83
C PRO A 133 16.12 11.91 18.20
N ASP A 134 17.05 12.40 19.01
CA ASP A 134 18.15 13.29 18.57
C ASP A 134 19.18 12.58 17.64
N ASN A 135 19.20 11.24 17.62
CA ASN A 135 20.11 10.40 16.82
C ASN A 135 19.33 9.47 15.87
N THR A 136 18.58 10.04 14.92
CA THR A 136 17.94 9.25 13.86
C THR A 136 18.98 8.75 12.88
N ASP A 137 19.17 7.42 12.83
CA ASP A 137 19.80 6.77 11.69
C ASP A 137 19.05 7.16 10.40
N ILE A 138 19.78 7.45 9.32
CA ILE A 138 19.22 8.04 8.08
C ILE A 138 18.44 6.99 7.24
N ASP A 139 18.41 5.74 7.70
CA ASP A 139 17.78 4.63 6.99
C ASP A 139 16.24 4.78 6.90
N LEU A 140 15.70 4.48 5.71
CA LEU A 140 14.27 4.58 5.39
C LEU A 140 13.39 3.77 6.38
N ASN A 141 12.27 4.37 6.78
CA ASN A 141 11.26 3.78 7.68
C ASN A 141 11.82 3.28 9.04
N SER A 142 12.88 3.92 9.55
CA SER A 142 13.53 3.51 10.81
C SER A 142 12.93 4.12 12.07
N CYS A 143 11.88 4.95 11.98
CA CYS A 143 11.34 5.70 13.11
C CYS A 143 11.07 4.85 14.36
N LEU A 144 10.44 3.68 14.22
CA LEU A 144 10.23 2.77 15.36
C LEU A 144 11.56 2.36 16.03
N PHE A 145 12.53 1.92 15.23
CA PHE A 145 13.83 1.46 15.71
C PHE A 145 14.64 2.60 16.32
N SER A 146 14.54 3.82 15.77
CA SER A 146 15.18 5.01 16.31
C SER A 146 14.60 5.42 17.66
N VAL A 147 13.27 5.42 17.79
CA VAL A 147 12.59 5.74 19.06
C VAL A 147 13.00 4.74 20.14
N ILE A 148 12.97 3.45 19.83
CA ILE A 148 13.36 2.40 20.78
C ILE A 148 14.86 2.51 21.11
N GLY A 149 15.70 2.64 20.08
CA GLY A 149 17.15 2.76 20.22
C GLY A 149 17.56 3.93 21.13
N SER A 150 16.88 5.07 21.01
CA SER A 150 17.13 6.24 21.85
C SER A 150 16.83 6.01 23.34
N GLN A 151 15.84 5.17 23.66
CA GLN A 151 15.46 4.84 25.04
C GLN A 151 16.27 3.70 25.63
N THR A 152 16.83 2.83 24.79
CA THR A 152 17.60 1.66 25.23
C THR A 152 19.11 1.83 25.08
N GLY A 153 19.57 2.85 24.37
CA GLY A 153 20.98 3.02 23.97
C GLY A 153 21.44 2.02 22.91
N LEU A 154 20.51 1.36 22.21
CA LEU A 154 20.82 0.36 21.18
C LEU A 154 20.81 1.00 19.79
N ASN A 155 21.63 0.51 18.87
CA ASN A 155 21.67 1.02 17.51
C ASN A 155 20.39 0.62 16.73
N PRO A 156 19.70 1.56 16.03
CA PRO A 156 18.48 1.26 15.29
C PRO A 156 18.63 0.20 14.20
N SER A 157 19.73 0.23 13.44
CA SER A 157 20.02 -0.73 12.37
C SER A 157 20.34 -2.12 12.92
N GLU A 158 20.99 -2.21 14.08
CA GLU A 158 21.15 -3.48 14.81
C GLU A 158 19.82 -4.03 15.32
N LEU A 159 18.96 -3.18 15.90
CA LEU A 159 17.61 -3.58 16.34
C LEU A 159 16.79 -4.14 15.18
N ARG A 160 16.83 -3.50 14.01
CA ARG A 160 16.17 -3.98 12.80
C ARG A 160 16.75 -5.33 12.38
N LYS A 161 18.06 -5.45 12.28
CA LYS A 161 18.75 -6.70 11.90
C LYS A 161 18.40 -7.85 12.85
N TRP A 162 18.41 -7.62 14.16
CA TRP A 162 18.03 -8.64 15.14
C TRP A 162 16.56 -9.02 15.03
N THR A 163 15.68 -8.05 14.76
CA THR A 163 14.25 -8.30 14.52
C THR A 163 14.06 -9.22 13.32
N ILE A 164 14.71 -8.93 12.19
CA ILE A 164 14.69 -9.77 10.98
C ILE A 164 15.19 -11.18 11.29
N LEU A 165 16.36 -11.30 11.95
CA LEU A 165 16.93 -12.60 12.30
C LEU A 165 16.01 -13.41 13.22
N ARG A 166 15.38 -12.75 14.19
CA ARG A 166 14.46 -13.39 15.12
C ARG A 166 13.18 -13.84 14.44
N LEU A 167 12.65 -13.06 13.49
CA LEU A 167 11.50 -13.46 12.68
C LEU A 167 11.84 -14.65 11.77
N LYS A 168 13.00 -14.62 11.09
CA LYS A 168 13.49 -15.74 10.25
C LYS A 168 13.64 -17.03 11.06
N GLY A 169 14.24 -16.94 12.25
CA GLY A 169 14.42 -18.09 13.15
C GLY A 169 13.11 -18.67 13.68
N ASN A 170 12.03 -17.88 13.71
CA ASN A 170 10.72 -18.28 14.24
C ASN A 170 9.61 -18.26 13.17
N LEU A 171 9.96 -18.40 11.88
CA LEU A 171 9.03 -18.22 10.76
C LEU A 171 7.73 -19.04 10.90
N ARG A 172 7.84 -20.31 11.31
CA ARG A 172 6.67 -21.18 11.52
C ARG A 172 5.77 -20.70 12.66
N GLN A 173 6.38 -20.32 13.78
CA GLN A 173 5.63 -19.81 14.93
C GLN A 173 4.95 -18.47 14.60
N LEU A 174 5.61 -17.60 13.82
CA LEU A 174 5.00 -16.40 13.29
C LEU A 174 3.81 -16.76 12.39
N ALA A 175 3.98 -17.66 11.42
CA ALA A 175 2.91 -18.11 10.54
C ALA A 175 1.69 -18.66 11.31
N ASP A 176 1.92 -19.40 12.40
CA ASP A 176 0.86 -19.94 13.26
C ASP A 176 0.16 -18.88 14.12
N GLN A 177 0.86 -17.79 14.45
CA GLN A 177 0.35 -16.70 15.28
C GLN A 177 -0.22 -15.54 14.48
N LEU A 178 0.08 -15.44 13.18
CA LEU A 178 -0.37 -14.35 12.31
C LEU A 178 -1.89 -14.17 12.39
N ASP A 179 -2.67 -15.25 12.28
CA ASP A 179 -4.13 -15.17 12.33
C ASP A 179 -4.64 -14.58 13.66
N LYS A 180 -3.97 -14.86 14.78
CA LYS A 180 -4.34 -14.31 16.10
C LYS A 180 -3.93 -12.85 16.24
N ILE A 181 -2.76 -12.47 15.72
CA ILE A 181 -2.28 -11.08 15.74
C ILE A 181 -3.21 -10.21 14.88
N LEU A 182 -3.57 -10.71 13.70
CA LEU A 182 -4.50 -10.06 12.78
C LEU A 182 -5.93 -9.98 13.35
N GLN A 183 -6.39 -11.00 14.08
CA GLN A 183 -7.67 -10.95 14.80
C GLN A 183 -7.66 -9.92 15.94
N LEU A 184 -6.55 -9.76 16.65
CA LEU A 184 -6.39 -8.72 17.69
C LEU A 184 -6.33 -7.31 17.08
N GLU A 185 -5.74 -7.18 15.90
CA GLU A 185 -5.74 -5.94 15.11
C GLU A 185 -7.14 -5.58 14.59
N GLY A 186 -7.97 -6.57 14.24
CA GLY A 186 -9.35 -6.35 13.74
C GLY A 186 -10.45 -6.20 14.81
N THR A 187 -10.19 -6.59 16.06
CA THR A 187 -11.20 -6.52 17.16
C THR A 187 -11.16 -5.21 17.96
N LYS A 188 -10.03 -4.50 17.95
CA LYS A 188 -10.01 -3.06 18.24
C LYS A 188 -10.57 -2.37 16.99
N LYS A 189 -11.52 -1.43 17.13
CA LYS A 189 -12.22 -0.74 16.02
C LYS A 189 -11.27 0.13 15.14
N GLY A 190 -10.27 -0.48 14.53
CA GLY A 190 -9.50 0.05 13.41
C GLY A 190 -9.62 -0.97 12.30
N VAL A 191 -10.29 -0.59 11.21
CA VAL A 191 -10.37 -1.44 10.02
C VAL A 191 -8.96 -1.56 9.45
N LEU A 192 -8.21 -2.61 9.83
CA LEU A 192 -7.01 -3.01 9.11
C LEU A 192 -7.48 -3.59 7.77
N MET A 193 -7.67 -2.74 6.77
CA MET A 193 -7.54 -3.23 5.40
C MET A 193 -6.08 -3.61 5.24
N ILE A 194 -5.82 -4.82 4.77
CA ILE A 194 -4.46 -5.33 4.61
C ILE A 194 -4.27 -5.68 3.14
N GLY A 195 -3.75 -4.71 2.40
CA GLY A 195 -3.19 -4.90 1.05
C GLY A 195 -4.18 -5.05 -0.09
N GLY A 196 -3.67 -4.97 -1.32
CA GLY A 196 -4.47 -4.96 -2.56
C GLY A 196 -3.99 -3.94 -3.60
N ALA A 197 -3.10 -3.04 -3.21
CA ALA A 197 -2.55 -2.02 -4.07
C ALA A 197 -1.02 -2.11 -4.10
N ARG A 198 -0.47 -2.88 -5.05
CA ARG A 198 0.96 -2.89 -5.36
C ARG A 198 1.23 -2.74 -6.85
N TYR A 199 2.46 -2.37 -7.19
CA TYR A 199 2.97 -2.48 -8.55
C TYR A 199 4.41 -2.98 -8.51
N SER A 200 4.64 -4.18 -9.06
CA SER A 200 5.97 -4.80 -9.16
C SER A 200 6.46 -4.95 -10.60
N GLY A 201 5.79 -4.30 -11.55
CA GLY A 201 6.17 -4.34 -12.96
C GLY A 201 7.52 -3.68 -13.22
N THR A 202 8.27 -4.22 -14.18
CA THR A 202 9.61 -3.75 -14.55
C THR A 202 9.64 -3.06 -15.92
N SER A 203 8.51 -3.06 -16.63
CA SER A 203 8.38 -2.49 -17.96
C SER A 203 7.05 -1.75 -18.20
N ALA A 204 7.02 -0.96 -19.28
CA ALA A 204 5.79 -0.38 -19.81
C ALA A 204 4.72 -1.44 -20.11
N ASN A 205 5.12 -2.62 -20.58
CA ASN A 205 4.18 -3.70 -20.85
C ASN A 205 3.47 -4.19 -19.57
N ASP A 206 4.19 -4.27 -18.46
CA ASP A 206 3.61 -4.67 -17.16
C ASP A 206 2.59 -3.63 -16.67
N ALA A 207 2.87 -2.34 -16.86
CA ALA A 207 1.88 -1.30 -16.59
C ALA A 207 0.66 -1.42 -17.52
N GLY A 208 0.89 -1.81 -18.78
CA GLY A 208 -0.18 -2.12 -19.73
C GLY A 208 -1.13 -3.21 -19.24
N ILE A 209 -0.59 -4.29 -18.66
CA ILE A 209 -1.36 -5.37 -18.07
C ILE A 209 -2.23 -4.85 -16.91
N VAL A 210 -1.68 -4.00 -16.03
CA VAL A 210 -2.45 -3.42 -14.90
C VAL A 210 -3.57 -2.50 -15.39
N LEU A 211 -3.30 -1.65 -16.39
CA LEU A 211 -4.32 -0.81 -17.04
C LEU A 211 -5.44 -1.65 -17.65
N ASP A 212 -5.09 -2.73 -18.34
CA ASP A 212 -6.04 -3.61 -19.03
C ASP A 212 -6.90 -4.40 -18.04
N LYS A 213 -6.30 -4.92 -16.96
CA LYS A 213 -7.06 -5.56 -15.86
C LYS A 213 -8.01 -4.59 -15.16
N SER A 214 -7.66 -3.29 -15.13
CA SER A 214 -8.49 -2.26 -14.50
C SER A 214 -9.60 -1.75 -15.42
N GLN A 215 -9.43 -1.86 -16.74
CA GLN A 215 -10.42 -1.40 -17.73
C GLN A 215 -11.72 -2.19 -17.62
N ASN A 216 -12.84 -1.47 -17.48
CA ASN A 216 -14.19 -2.01 -17.31
C ASN A 216 -14.35 -2.95 -16.08
N ALA A 217 -13.37 -3.00 -15.18
CA ALA A 217 -13.42 -3.79 -13.97
C ALA A 217 -14.02 -2.98 -12.80
N ARG A 218 -14.55 -3.69 -11.80
CA ARG A 218 -15.09 -3.07 -10.57
C ARG A 218 -13.96 -2.80 -9.58
N CYS A 219 -14.01 -1.62 -8.96
CA CYS A 219 -13.17 -1.29 -7.83
C CYS A 219 -13.94 -1.36 -6.52
N TYR A 220 -13.20 -1.61 -5.44
CA TYR A 220 -13.77 -1.69 -4.10
C TYR A 220 -14.39 -0.35 -3.67
N ALA A 221 -15.51 -0.44 -2.96
CA ALA A 221 -16.23 0.69 -2.37
C ALA A 221 -16.67 1.78 -3.37
N HIS A 222 -16.75 1.46 -4.66
CA HIS A 222 -17.18 2.41 -5.69
C HIS A 222 -17.96 1.71 -6.81
N ARG A 223 -19.01 2.36 -7.33
CA ARG A 223 -19.93 1.74 -8.31
C ARG A 223 -19.49 1.93 -9.76
N ALA A 224 -18.68 2.93 -10.06
CA ALA A 224 -18.20 3.15 -11.42
C ALA A 224 -17.08 2.18 -11.78
N LEU A 225 -17.13 1.67 -13.01
CA LEU A 225 -16.07 0.83 -13.58
C LEU A 225 -14.82 1.67 -13.85
N GLY A 226 -13.66 1.00 -13.83
CA GLY A 226 -12.41 1.62 -14.27
C GLY A 226 -12.47 1.95 -15.75
N HIS A 227 -11.91 3.10 -16.12
CA HIS A 227 -11.80 3.53 -17.51
C HIS A 227 -10.41 4.11 -17.84
N PRO A 228 -9.30 3.51 -17.38
CA PRO A 228 -7.98 4.05 -17.68
C PRO A 228 -7.71 4.12 -19.19
N ARG A 229 -8.17 3.15 -20.00
CA ARG A 229 -7.96 3.16 -21.46
C ARG A 229 -8.79 4.21 -22.19
N GLY A 230 -9.81 4.77 -21.56
CA GLY A 230 -10.57 5.93 -22.06
C GLY A 230 -9.72 7.19 -22.26
N HIS A 231 -8.43 7.16 -21.92
CA HIS A 231 -7.50 8.28 -22.10
C HIS A 231 -6.31 7.94 -23.01
N ALA A 232 -6.40 6.89 -23.82
CA ALA A 232 -5.44 6.58 -24.88
C ALA A 232 -6.16 6.38 -26.20
N SER A 233 -5.56 6.82 -27.31
CA SER A 233 -6.08 6.49 -28.64
C SER A 233 -5.83 5.01 -28.96
N ASP A 234 -6.87 4.35 -29.48
CA ASP A 234 -6.83 2.98 -29.99
C ASP A 234 -7.93 2.82 -31.04
N PRO A 235 -7.60 2.89 -32.35
CA PRO A 235 -8.59 2.78 -33.43
C PRO A 235 -9.33 1.44 -33.46
N SER A 236 -8.80 0.40 -32.80
CA SER A 236 -9.42 -0.92 -32.74
C SER A 236 -10.43 -1.09 -31.60
N ALA A 237 -10.50 -0.12 -30.69
CA ALA A 237 -11.36 -0.18 -29.52
C ALA A 237 -12.84 0.06 -29.86
N THR A 238 -13.72 -0.75 -29.28
CA THR A 238 -15.16 -0.74 -29.59
C THR A 238 -16.03 -0.26 -28.43
N GLY A 239 -15.59 -0.38 -27.18
CA GLY A 239 -16.34 0.08 -26.02
C GLY A 239 -16.35 1.61 -25.86
N SER A 240 -17.39 2.11 -25.20
CA SER A 240 -17.64 3.54 -25.01
C SER A 240 -16.57 4.27 -24.18
N THR A 241 -15.75 3.53 -23.44
CA THR A 241 -14.68 4.04 -22.56
C THR A 241 -13.34 3.36 -22.84
N ASP A 242 -13.21 2.64 -23.96
CA ASP A 242 -12.03 1.81 -24.25
C ASP A 242 -10.91 2.59 -24.97
N ASN A 243 -11.22 3.75 -25.53
CA ASN A 243 -10.27 4.73 -26.06
C ASN A 243 -10.76 6.17 -25.80
N VAL A 244 -9.92 7.15 -26.08
CA VAL A 244 -10.22 8.57 -25.83
C VAL A 244 -11.26 9.14 -26.80
N GLU A 245 -11.31 8.64 -28.03
CA GLU A 245 -12.30 9.03 -29.04
C GLU A 245 -13.71 8.65 -28.58
N ASN A 246 -13.94 7.37 -28.33
CA ASN A 246 -15.22 6.84 -27.86
C ASN A 246 -15.58 7.44 -26.51
N TYR A 247 -14.60 7.66 -25.61
CA TYR A 247 -14.89 8.25 -24.30
C TYR A 247 -15.32 9.70 -24.38
N SER A 248 -14.67 10.51 -25.22
CA SER A 248 -15.09 11.88 -25.47
C SER A 248 -16.46 11.94 -26.15
N LEU A 249 -16.71 11.04 -27.11
CA LEU A 249 -17.99 10.95 -27.81
C LEU A 249 -19.13 10.55 -26.87
N SER A 250 -18.97 9.47 -26.11
CA SER A 250 -20.02 8.91 -25.24
C SER A 250 -20.40 9.82 -24.08
N THR A 251 -19.43 10.59 -23.56
CA THR A 251 -19.68 11.56 -22.48
C THR A 251 -20.07 12.95 -22.97
N GLY A 252 -19.95 13.22 -24.28
CA GLY A 252 -20.13 14.56 -24.85
C GLY A 252 -19.15 15.61 -24.34
N SER A 253 -18.10 15.21 -23.61
CA SER A 253 -17.15 16.09 -22.93
C SER A 253 -15.76 16.02 -23.54
N ALA A 254 -15.04 17.14 -23.51
CA ALA A 254 -13.65 17.17 -23.97
C ALA A 254 -12.76 16.34 -23.02
N LYS A 255 -11.86 15.55 -23.60
CA LYS A 255 -10.90 14.71 -22.88
C LYS A 255 -9.49 15.01 -23.36
N THR A 256 -8.52 14.92 -22.47
CA THR A 256 -7.12 14.77 -22.86
C THR A 256 -6.80 13.28 -22.97
N GLY A 257 -5.96 12.92 -23.95
CA GLY A 257 -5.53 11.55 -24.14
C GLY A 257 -4.11 11.44 -24.66
N PHE A 258 -3.49 10.32 -24.33
CA PHE A 258 -2.25 9.84 -24.94
C PHE A 258 -2.50 9.50 -26.41
N LEU A 259 -1.49 9.70 -27.26
CA LEU A 259 -1.58 9.44 -28.70
C LEU A 259 -1.65 7.95 -29.03
N SER A 260 -1.27 7.08 -28.08
CA SER A 260 -1.38 5.63 -28.21
C SER A 260 -1.46 4.94 -26.84
N ARG A 261 -1.89 3.68 -26.83
CA ARG A 261 -1.79 2.82 -25.63
C ARG A 261 -0.33 2.58 -25.21
N ALA A 262 0.61 2.55 -26.14
CA ALA A 262 2.03 2.41 -25.85
C ALA A 262 2.57 3.61 -25.05
N ASP A 263 2.17 4.83 -25.42
CA ASP A 263 2.52 6.04 -24.69
C ASP A 263 1.94 6.04 -23.28
N GLN A 264 0.66 5.66 -23.14
CA GLN A 264 0.03 5.53 -21.84
C GLN A 264 0.74 4.49 -20.97
N ASN A 265 1.10 3.32 -21.52
CA ASN A 265 1.80 2.26 -20.81
C ASN A 265 3.15 2.75 -20.27
N LEU A 266 3.91 3.46 -21.11
CA LEU A 266 5.23 4.02 -20.78
C LEU A 266 5.14 5.04 -19.64
N VAL A 267 4.20 5.97 -19.76
CA VAL A 267 3.99 7.02 -18.76
C VAL A 267 3.45 6.42 -17.45
N THR A 268 2.49 5.50 -17.54
CA THR A 268 1.92 4.80 -16.37
C THR A 268 3.00 4.03 -15.61
N HIS A 269 3.87 3.29 -16.29
CA HIS A 269 4.99 2.59 -15.65
C HIS A 269 5.87 3.55 -14.87
N SER A 270 6.20 4.69 -15.50
CA SER A 270 7.04 5.71 -14.90
C SER A 270 6.38 6.34 -13.67
N VAL A 271 5.05 6.60 -13.73
CA VAL A 271 4.26 7.11 -12.62
C VAL A 271 4.15 6.09 -11.48
N LEU A 272 3.83 4.83 -11.77
CA LEU A 272 3.67 3.79 -10.74
C LEU A 272 4.97 3.46 -10.00
N ARG A 273 6.13 3.74 -10.61
CA ARG A 273 7.45 3.63 -9.98
C ARG A 273 7.88 4.86 -9.19
N SER A 274 7.08 5.93 -9.19
CA SER A 274 7.37 7.14 -8.44
C SER A 274 7.06 6.98 -6.95
N ASP A 275 7.75 7.77 -6.12
CA ASP A 275 7.50 7.83 -4.68
C ASP A 275 6.06 8.26 -4.35
N ASN A 276 5.46 9.11 -5.22
CA ASN A 276 4.06 9.54 -5.08
C ASN A 276 3.09 8.37 -5.22
N ALA A 277 3.30 7.51 -6.24
CA ALA A 277 2.46 6.34 -6.45
C ALA A 277 2.68 5.28 -5.37
N TYR A 278 3.94 5.06 -4.95
CA TYR A 278 4.24 4.17 -3.84
C TYR A 278 3.51 4.62 -2.56
N SER A 279 3.59 5.90 -2.23
CA SER A 279 2.91 6.49 -1.07
C SER A 279 1.38 6.34 -1.14
N ALA A 280 0.78 6.58 -2.31
CA ALA A 280 -0.65 6.35 -2.54
C ALA A 280 -1.04 4.88 -2.36
N MET A 281 -0.26 3.95 -2.89
CA MET A 281 -0.47 2.52 -2.70
C MET A 281 -0.38 2.12 -1.22
N GLN A 282 0.55 2.69 -0.45
CA GLN A 282 0.62 2.48 0.99
C GLN A 282 -0.62 3.01 1.72
N ARG A 283 -1.12 4.19 1.36
CA ARG A 283 -2.37 4.73 1.94
C ARG A 283 -3.59 3.87 1.61
N LEU A 284 -3.69 3.34 0.39
CA LEU A 284 -4.70 2.35 0.02
C LEU A 284 -4.57 1.09 0.87
N ASN A 285 -3.35 0.57 1.02
CA ASN A 285 -3.08 -0.60 1.85
C ASN A 285 -3.30 -0.35 3.35
N GLY A 286 -3.33 0.92 3.78
CA GLY A 286 -3.65 1.34 5.15
C GLY A 286 -5.14 1.64 5.38
N GLY A 287 -6.03 1.37 4.42
CA GLY A 287 -7.49 1.54 4.59
C GLY A 287 -8.13 2.59 3.71
N SER A 288 -7.36 3.37 2.95
CA SER A 288 -7.94 4.32 2.00
C SER A 288 -8.65 3.58 0.86
N THR A 289 -9.76 4.13 0.39
CA THR A 289 -10.56 3.54 -0.70
C THR A 289 -10.28 4.17 -2.06
N ASN A 290 -9.57 5.31 -2.07
CA ASN A 290 -9.23 6.06 -3.27
C ASN A 290 -8.03 6.96 -3.01
N GLU A 291 -7.08 6.96 -3.93
CA GLU A 291 -5.91 7.83 -3.87
C GLU A 291 -5.64 8.49 -5.22
N VAL A 292 -5.31 9.77 -5.20
CA VAL A 292 -4.94 10.52 -6.41
C VAL A 292 -3.43 10.70 -6.43
N VAL A 293 -2.84 10.33 -7.57
CA VAL A 293 -1.42 10.49 -7.84
C VAL A 293 -1.27 11.55 -8.92
N GLU A 294 -0.60 12.63 -8.57
CA GLU A 294 -0.22 13.69 -9.48
C GLU A 294 1.29 13.70 -9.66
N VAL A 295 1.75 13.62 -10.91
CA VAL A 295 3.17 13.57 -11.23
C VAL A 295 3.48 14.56 -12.36
N TRP A 296 4.53 15.34 -12.15
CA TRP A 296 5.10 16.25 -13.14
C TRP A 296 6.28 15.56 -13.83
N PRO A 297 6.55 15.83 -15.13
CA PRO A 297 7.71 15.25 -15.82
C PRO A 297 9.04 15.45 -15.09
N SER A 298 9.22 16.61 -14.45
CA SER A 298 10.40 16.95 -13.65
C SER A 298 10.60 16.09 -12.40
N MET A 299 9.55 15.44 -11.91
CA MET A 299 9.60 14.57 -10.73
C MET A 299 10.07 13.15 -11.06
N LEU A 300 10.06 12.76 -12.34
CA LEU A 300 10.51 11.43 -12.73
C LEU A 300 11.98 11.50 -13.14
N ARG A 301 12.79 10.61 -12.56
CA ARG A 301 14.17 10.33 -13.01
C ARG A 301 14.11 9.59 -14.35
N TYR A 302 13.67 10.30 -15.38
CA TYR A 302 13.51 9.76 -16.71
C TYR A 302 14.77 10.14 -17.51
N ASN A 303 15.52 9.12 -17.94
CA ASN A 303 16.88 9.19 -18.50
C ASN A 303 16.98 10.00 -19.81
N GLY A 304 16.71 11.30 -19.78
CA GLY A 304 16.87 12.22 -20.90
C GLY A 304 15.95 11.96 -22.11
N ARG A 305 15.01 11.01 -22.05
CA ARG A 305 13.98 10.84 -23.09
C ARG A 305 12.84 11.82 -22.85
N ASN A 306 12.39 12.48 -23.91
CA ASN A 306 11.19 13.30 -23.83
C ASN A 306 9.99 12.42 -23.53
N TRP A 307 9.11 12.90 -22.66
CA TRP A 307 7.80 12.28 -22.47
C TRP A 307 7.04 12.29 -23.80
N PRO A 308 6.15 11.31 -24.05
CA PRO A 308 5.28 11.37 -25.21
C PRO A 308 4.41 12.61 -25.15
N ARG A 309 3.94 13.07 -26.31
CA ARG A 309 2.97 14.15 -26.41
C ARG A 309 1.57 13.63 -26.12
N ALA A 310 0.65 14.55 -25.85
CA ALA A 310 -0.77 14.25 -25.72
C ALA A 310 -1.60 15.29 -26.47
N ARG A 311 -2.91 15.04 -26.59
CA ARG A 311 -3.82 15.92 -27.33
C ARG A 311 -5.20 15.95 -26.67
N TRP A 312 -5.95 17.02 -26.94
CA TRP A 312 -7.37 17.08 -26.63
C TRP A 312 -8.19 16.31 -27.67
N TYR A 313 -9.32 15.78 -27.23
CA TYR A 313 -10.35 15.14 -28.04
C TYR A 313 -11.70 15.72 -27.63
N ALA A 314 -12.54 16.02 -28.61
CA ALA A 314 -13.89 16.53 -28.41
C ALA A 314 -14.85 15.83 -29.37
N ARG A 315 -15.93 15.27 -28.83
CA ARG A 315 -16.94 14.52 -29.60
C ARG A 315 -16.33 13.40 -30.46
N GLY A 316 -15.29 12.75 -29.95
CA GLY A 316 -14.58 11.67 -30.62
C GLY A 316 -13.53 12.08 -31.64
N TYR A 317 -13.30 13.39 -31.85
CA TYR A 317 -12.30 13.87 -32.78
C TYR A 317 -11.14 14.57 -32.07
N PRO A 318 -9.90 14.44 -32.57
CA PRO A 318 -8.78 15.25 -32.11
C PRO A 318 -9.09 16.76 -32.20
N SER A 319 -8.80 17.50 -31.15
CA SER A 319 -9.00 18.94 -31.03
C SER A 319 -7.67 19.65 -30.76
N GLY A 320 -7.23 20.49 -31.69
CA GLY A 320 -5.98 21.25 -31.57
C GLY A 320 -4.69 20.42 -31.80
N PRO A 321 -3.52 21.06 -31.67
CA PRO A 321 -2.24 20.41 -31.89
C PRO A 321 -1.87 19.48 -30.74
N GLU A 322 -0.95 18.55 -31.01
CA GLU A 322 -0.26 17.80 -29.96
C GLU A 322 0.50 18.76 -29.05
N GLN A 323 0.56 18.45 -27.76
CA GLN A 323 1.15 19.29 -26.75
C GLN A 323 1.99 18.44 -25.79
N ASP A 324 2.98 19.06 -25.16
CA ASP A 324 3.81 18.40 -24.17
C ASP A 324 2.98 18.12 -22.91
N ILE A 325 3.15 16.93 -22.34
CA ILE A 325 2.48 16.56 -21.09
C ILE A 325 3.09 17.40 -19.96
N ARG A 326 2.29 18.25 -19.33
CA ARG A 326 2.71 19.06 -18.18
C ARG A 326 2.58 18.29 -16.87
N GLN A 327 1.57 17.44 -16.80
CA GLN A 327 1.24 16.67 -15.60
C GLN A 327 0.51 15.39 -16.01
N VAL A 328 0.62 14.33 -15.21
CA VAL A 328 -0.28 13.18 -15.27
C VAL A 328 -1.03 13.06 -13.97
N LEU A 329 -2.33 12.80 -14.10
CA LEU A 329 -3.20 12.48 -12.99
C LEU A 329 -3.64 11.02 -13.13
N MET A 330 -3.47 10.27 -12.05
CA MET A 330 -3.84 8.87 -11.95
C MET A 330 -4.65 8.66 -10.67
N VAL A 331 -5.74 7.91 -10.76
CA VAL A 331 -6.57 7.57 -9.61
C VAL A 331 -6.39 6.08 -9.30
N LEU A 332 -5.82 5.79 -8.14
CA LEU A 332 -5.54 4.45 -7.65
C LEU A 332 -6.62 4.00 -6.66
N ARG A 333 -6.99 2.72 -6.74
CA ARG A 333 -7.93 2.05 -5.84
C ARG A 333 -7.53 0.59 -5.64
N HIS A 334 -8.38 -0.16 -4.96
CA HIS A 334 -8.33 -1.61 -4.93
C HIS A 334 -9.30 -2.23 -5.95
N HIS A 335 -8.98 -3.41 -6.45
CA HIS A 335 -9.95 -4.26 -7.15
C HIS A 335 -11.04 -4.72 -6.16
N ASP A 336 -12.29 -4.79 -6.61
CA ASP A 336 -13.43 -5.14 -5.73
C ASP A 336 -13.31 -6.53 -5.11
N ALA A 337 -12.77 -7.50 -5.85
CA ALA A 337 -12.55 -8.87 -5.35
C ALA A 337 -11.27 -9.02 -4.51
N ASP A 338 -10.29 -8.13 -4.69
CA ASP A 338 -8.92 -8.32 -4.21
C ASP A 338 -8.44 -7.24 -3.23
N TYR A 339 -9.33 -6.40 -2.70
CA TYR A 339 -9.00 -5.32 -1.75
C TYR A 339 -8.47 -5.78 -0.38
N ARG A 340 -8.38 -7.10 -0.15
CA ARG A 340 -7.73 -7.72 1.02
C ARG A 340 -6.56 -8.61 0.62
N ASN A 341 -6.25 -8.70 -0.67
CA ASN A 341 -5.19 -9.55 -1.19
C ASN A 341 -3.92 -8.71 -1.30
N GLN A 342 -2.97 -8.90 -0.38
CA GLN A 342 -1.71 -8.15 -0.35
C GLN A 342 -0.87 -8.28 -1.63
N ASP A 343 -1.10 -9.34 -2.41
CA ASP A 343 -0.39 -9.61 -3.64
C ASP A 343 -1.10 -9.09 -4.90
N ALA A 344 -2.26 -8.47 -4.76
CA ALA A 344 -2.99 -7.93 -5.90
C ALA A 344 -2.39 -6.62 -6.41
N ASP A 345 -2.34 -6.51 -7.74
CA ASP A 345 -1.95 -5.28 -8.42
C ASP A 345 -2.92 -4.15 -8.05
N VAL A 346 -2.40 -2.93 -8.01
CA VAL A 346 -3.23 -1.74 -7.81
C VAL A 346 -4.25 -1.57 -8.94
N PHE A 347 -5.47 -1.21 -8.58
CA PHE A 347 -6.50 -0.86 -9.55
C PHE A 347 -6.28 0.58 -10.02
N ILE A 348 -6.18 0.79 -11.33
CA ILE A 348 -6.11 2.12 -11.93
C ILE A 348 -7.49 2.50 -12.44
N HIS A 349 -8.18 3.36 -11.70
CA HIS A 349 -9.51 3.81 -12.08
C HIS A 349 -9.48 4.72 -13.32
N THR A 350 -8.53 5.65 -13.35
CA THR A 350 -8.25 6.48 -14.52
C THR A 350 -6.79 6.93 -14.52
N CYS A 351 -6.25 7.21 -15.71
CA CYS A 351 -4.91 7.77 -15.90
C CYS A 351 -4.90 8.64 -17.15
N TYR A 352 -4.70 9.95 -16.99
CA TYR A 352 -4.75 10.89 -18.11
C TYR A 352 -3.69 11.99 -18.04
N PRO A 353 -3.21 12.48 -19.19
CA PRO A 353 -2.29 13.60 -19.25
C PRO A 353 -3.03 14.93 -19.12
N LYS A 354 -2.39 15.94 -18.56
CA LYS A 354 -2.76 17.35 -18.71
C LYS A 354 -1.71 18.02 -19.59
N VAL A 355 -2.18 18.78 -20.59
CA VAL A 355 -1.37 19.43 -21.62
C VAL A 355 -1.50 20.95 -21.60
#